data_AF-A0A920F861-F1
#
_entry.id   AF-A0A920F861-F1
#
_cell.length_a   1.000
_cell.length_b   1.000
_cell.length_c   1.000
_cell.angle_alpha   90.00
_cell.angle_beta   90.00
_cell.angle_gamma   90.00
#
_symmetry.space_group_name_H-M   'P 1'
#
loop_
_entity.id
_entity.type
_entity.pdbx_description
1 polymer ?
#
loop_
_entity_poly.entity_id
_entity_poly.type
_entity_poly.pdbx_seq_one_letter_code
_entity_poly.pdbx_strand_id
1 'polypeptide(L)'
;MIGAAGAHIEGPFDGEEGITLFADLEAGATGTMTSALACDQIRPIVIDYLEGKIKAAEEQYNKMLPLINLENRQCGLRACKTVFKEGGVIKSDKVRHPLEPLPTATRATLLKMAREMDLLAIRWGI
;
A
#
# COMPACT_ATOMS: atom_id res chain seq x y z
N MET A 1 16.67 16.78 1.14
CA MET A 1 15.24 16.79 1.54
C MET A 1 14.43 17.21 0.35
N ILE A 2 13.31 16.52 0.08
CA ILE A 2 12.48 16.72 -1.12
C ILE A 2 12.07 18.20 -1.29
N GLY A 3 11.70 18.88 -0.21
CA GLY A 3 11.37 20.31 -0.23
C GLY A 3 12.48 21.26 -0.71
N ALA A 4 13.75 20.84 -0.68
CA ALA A 4 14.86 21.67 -1.17
C ALA A 4 14.93 21.79 -2.70
N ALA A 5 14.26 20.88 -3.42
CA ALA A 5 14.30 20.87 -4.89
C ALA A 5 13.35 21.90 -5.53
N GLY A 6 12.34 22.37 -4.79
CA GLY A 6 11.43 23.42 -5.22
C GLY A 6 10.80 23.15 -6.59
N ALA A 7 10.71 24.19 -7.43
CA ALA A 7 10.11 24.11 -8.77
C ALA A 7 10.95 23.32 -9.79
N HIS A 8 12.13 22.82 -9.43
CA HIS A 8 12.97 22.05 -10.36
C HIS A 8 12.56 20.58 -10.49
N ILE A 9 11.67 20.09 -9.63
CA ILE A 9 11.18 18.71 -9.64
C ILE A 9 9.66 18.71 -9.74
N GLU A 10 9.15 18.17 -10.85
CA GLU A 10 7.72 18.11 -11.15
C GLU A 10 6.98 17.04 -10.32
N GLY A 11 7.62 15.89 -10.07
CA GLY A 11 7.01 14.76 -9.39
C GLY A 11 7.88 14.17 -8.29
N PRO A 12 8.05 14.85 -7.14
CA PRO A 12 8.75 14.29 -5.99
C PRO A 12 7.89 13.21 -5.33
N PHE A 13 8.14 11.94 -5.65
CA PHE A 13 7.35 10.79 -5.15
C PHE A 13 8.20 9.88 -4.26
N ASP A 14 7.56 9.23 -3.29
CA ASP A 14 8.15 8.13 -2.52
C ASP A 14 7.78 6.75 -3.13
N GLY A 15 7.97 5.68 -2.35
CA GLY A 15 7.64 4.32 -2.75
C GLY A 15 7.51 3.39 -1.54
N GLU A 16 8.24 2.26 -1.57
CA GLU A 16 8.34 1.30 -0.44
C GLU A 16 6.97 0.92 0.16
N GLU A 17 6.00 0.62 -0.71
CA GLU A 17 4.62 0.26 -0.34
C GLU A 17 3.85 1.33 0.46
N GLY A 18 4.42 2.53 0.63
CA GLY A 18 3.91 3.60 1.47
C GLY A 18 4.29 3.49 2.93
N ILE A 19 5.31 2.69 3.31
CA ILE A 19 5.71 2.49 4.72
C ILE A 19 6.27 3.75 5.40
N THR A 20 6.73 4.73 4.61
CA THR A 20 7.19 6.04 5.06
C THR A 20 6.31 7.20 4.58
N LEU A 21 5.16 6.89 3.96
CA LEU A 21 4.34 7.84 3.20
C LEU A 21 4.07 9.15 3.93
N PHE A 22 3.65 9.07 5.19
CA PHE A 22 3.26 10.28 5.92
C PHE A 22 4.45 11.22 6.18
N ALA A 23 5.62 10.65 6.51
CA ALA A 23 6.84 11.43 6.69
C ALA A 23 7.35 11.99 5.36
N ASP A 24 7.18 11.26 4.26
CA ASP A 24 7.57 11.72 2.93
C ASP A 24 6.66 12.84 2.42
N LEU A 25 5.36 12.79 2.73
CA LEU A 25 4.43 13.89 2.51
C LEU A 25 4.86 15.15 3.28
N GLU A 26 5.24 15.02 4.55
CA GLU A 26 5.82 16.13 5.34
C GLU A 26 7.14 16.67 4.78
N ALA A 27 7.93 15.81 4.12
CA ALA A 27 9.16 16.20 3.46
C ALA A 27 8.93 16.91 2.10
N GLY A 28 7.69 16.93 1.60
CA GLY A 28 7.27 17.59 0.36
C GLY A 28 6.96 16.65 -0.80
N ALA A 29 6.75 15.35 -0.54
CA ALA A 29 6.27 14.44 -1.58
C ALA A 29 4.88 14.85 -2.07
N THR A 30 4.62 14.68 -3.37
CA THR A 30 3.34 15.00 -4.03
C THR A 30 2.62 13.78 -4.57
N GLY A 31 3.23 12.61 -4.41
CA GLY A 31 2.68 11.35 -4.86
C GLY A 31 3.47 10.19 -4.27
N THR A 32 2.96 8.99 -4.50
CA THR A 32 3.53 7.75 -3.98
C THR A 32 3.42 6.63 -4.98
N MET A 33 4.48 5.83 -5.12
CA MET A 33 4.47 4.58 -5.89
C MET A 33 4.32 3.39 -4.95
N THR A 34 3.10 3.13 -4.49
CA THR A 34 2.80 1.94 -3.68
C THR A 34 2.68 0.67 -4.53
N SER A 35 2.49 -0.47 -3.85
CA SER A 35 1.94 -1.65 -4.50
C SER A 35 0.48 -1.43 -4.92
N ALA A 36 -0.06 -2.35 -5.71
CA ALA A 36 -1.48 -2.35 -6.09
C ALA A 36 -2.42 -2.99 -5.04
N LEU A 37 -1.91 -3.38 -3.86
CA LEU A 37 -2.67 -4.13 -2.85
C LEU A 37 -3.90 -3.36 -2.32
N ALA A 38 -3.71 -2.08 -2.02
CA ALA A 38 -4.69 -1.28 -1.26
C ALA A 38 -4.77 0.18 -1.76
N CYS A 39 -4.63 0.41 -3.07
CA CYS A 39 -4.66 1.76 -3.65
C CYS A 39 -5.93 2.55 -3.30
N ASP A 40 -7.07 1.85 -3.15
CA ASP A 40 -8.35 2.41 -2.75
C ASP A 40 -8.32 3.03 -1.34
N GLN A 41 -7.52 2.45 -0.44
CA GLN A 41 -7.34 2.93 0.93
C GLN A 41 -6.16 3.89 1.10
N ILE A 42 -5.12 3.78 0.27
CA ILE A 42 -3.92 4.63 0.35
C ILE A 42 -4.12 5.96 -0.37
N ARG A 43 -4.80 5.98 -1.52
CA ARG A 43 -5.04 7.21 -2.29
C ARG A 43 -5.66 8.34 -1.45
N PRO A 44 -6.67 8.09 -0.59
CA PRO A 44 -7.22 9.14 0.28
C PRO A 44 -6.17 9.81 1.17
N ILE A 45 -5.16 9.09 1.66
CA ILE A 45 -4.09 9.65 2.51
C ILE A 45 -3.36 10.78 1.78
N VAL A 46 -2.93 10.51 0.55
CA VAL A 46 -2.21 11.49 -0.29
C VAL A 46 -3.11 12.68 -0.62
N ILE A 47 -4.34 12.42 -1.06
CA ILE A 47 -5.27 13.49 -1.47
C ILE A 47 -5.66 14.37 -0.28
N ASP A 48 -6.04 13.77 0.85
CA ASP A 48 -6.42 14.53 2.04
C ASP A 48 -5.23 15.35 2.57
N TYR A 49 -4.00 14.82 2.51
CA TYR A 49 -2.81 15.59 2.89
C TYR A 49 -2.61 16.80 1.98
N LEU A 50 -2.66 16.60 0.65
CA LEU A 50 -2.48 17.68 -0.34
C LEU A 50 -3.61 18.73 -0.29
N GLU A 51 -4.81 18.33 0.12
CA GLU A 51 -5.95 19.23 0.36
C GLU A 51 -5.91 19.92 1.74
N GLY A 52 -4.86 19.68 2.54
CA GLY A 52 -4.67 20.29 3.87
C GLY A 52 -5.48 19.64 4.99
N LYS A 53 -6.13 18.51 4.76
CA LYS A 53 -6.87 17.72 5.77
C LYS A 53 -5.93 16.78 6.54
N ILE A 54 -4.89 17.35 7.14
CA ILE A 54 -3.76 16.60 7.71
C ILE A 54 -4.20 15.53 8.72
N LYS A 55 -5.15 15.84 9.61
CA LYS A 55 -5.65 14.88 10.61
C LYS A 55 -6.33 13.67 9.97
N ALA A 56 -7.13 13.87 8.92
CA ALA A 56 -7.80 12.77 8.23
C ALA A 56 -6.79 11.86 7.51
N ALA A 57 -5.78 12.47 6.88
CA ALA A 57 -4.67 11.72 6.29
C ALA A 57 -3.90 10.91 7.33
N GLU A 58 -3.60 11.50 8.49
CA GLU A 58 -2.88 10.84 9.59
C GLU A 58 -3.69 9.66 10.17
N GLU A 59 -4.99 9.86 10.42
CA GLU A 59 -5.89 8.82 10.93
C GLU A 59 -5.97 7.62 9.96
N GLN A 60 -6.13 7.89 8.66
CA GLN A 60 -6.18 6.84 7.65
C GLN A 60 -4.82 6.15 7.48
N TYR A 61 -3.70 6.89 7.53
CA TYR A 61 -2.37 6.32 7.50
C TYR A 61 -2.12 5.39 8.69
N ASN A 62 -2.46 5.83 9.90
CA ASN A 62 -2.33 5.02 11.13
C ASN A 62 -3.18 3.75 11.08
N LYS A 63 -4.39 3.83 10.50
CA LYS A 63 -5.25 2.67 10.27
C LYS A 63 -4.61 1.67 9.29
N MET A 64 -3.99 2.16 8.22
CA MET A 64 -3.41 1.33 7.16
C MET A 64 -2.02 0.80 7.49
N LEU A 65 -1.27 1.46 8.38
CA LEU A 65 0.12 1.17 8.69
C LEU A 65 0.38 -0.31 9.06
N PRO A 66 -0.48 -1.02 9.82
CA PRO A 66 -0.26 -2.44 10.08
C PRO A 66 -0.26 -3.30 8.81
N LEU A 67 -1.15 -3.03 7.84
CA LEU A 67 -1.20 -3.75 6.57
C LEU A 67 0.00 -3.41 5.69
N ILE A 68 0.32 -2.12 5.59
CA ILE A 68 1.49 -1.65 4.84
C ILE A 68 2.78 -2.28 5.39
N ASN A 69 2.94 -2.31 6.71
CA ASN A 69 4.08 -2.94 7.36
C ASN A 69 4.11 -4.46 7.16
N LEU A 70 2.97 -5.15 7.21
CA LEU A 70 2.89 -6.57 6.89
C LEU A 70 3.32 -6.83 5.44
N GLU A 71 2.83 -6.01 4.50
CA GLU A 71 3.23 -6.08 3.11
C GLU A 71 4.74 -5.88 2.96
N ASN A 72 5.26 -4.75 3.41
CA ASN A 72 6.67 -4.38 3.27
C ASN A 72 7.63 -5.40 3.93
N ARG A 73 7.31 -5.87 5.15
CA ARG A 73 8.24 -6.69 5.94
C ARG A 73 8.08 -8.19 5.80
N GLN A 74 6.88 -8.68 5.50
CA GLN A 74 6.57 -10.12 5.57
C GLN A 74 6.15 -10.70 4.23
N CYS A 75 5.44 -9.92 3.41
CA CYS A 75 4.89 -10.43 2.15
C CYS A 75 5.74 -10.05 0.93
N GLY A 76 6.23 -8.82 0.88
CA GLY A 76 6.79 -8.17 -0.30
C GLY A 76 5.85 -8.23 -1.50
N LEU A 77 6.43 -8.33 -2.70
CA LEU A 77 5.74 -8.37 -4.00
C LEU A 77 4.63 -9.44 -4.15
N ARG A 78 4.56 -10.41 -3.23
CA ARG A 78 3.55 -11.49 -3.24
C ARG A 78 2.22 -11.05 -2.65
N ALA A 79 2.17 -9.99 -1.84
CA ALA A 79 0.97 -9.59 -1.10
C ALA A 79 -0.21 -9.29 -2.03
N CYS A 80 0.00 -8.34 -2.95
CA CYS A 80 -0.96 -7.93 -3.96
C CYS A 80 -1.53 -9.14 -4.73
N LYS A 81 -0.65 -9.98 -5.31
CA LYS A 81 -1.09 -11.16 -6.07
C LYS A 81 -1.90 -12.14 -5.23
N THR A 82 -1.54 -12.32 -3.96
CA THR A 82 -2.24 -13.22 -3.03
C THR A 82 -3.67 -12.75 -2.77
N VAL A 83 -3.85 -11.45 -2.49
CA VAL A 83 -5.17 -10.85 -2.29
C VAL A 83 -5.98 -10.83 -3.58
N PHE A 84 -5.36 -10.49 -4.71
CA PHE A 84 -6.02 -10.46 -6.01
C PHE A 84 -6.51 -11.86 -6.42
N LYS A 85 -5.73 -12.91 -6.13
CA LYS A 85 -6.16 -14.29 -6.38
C LYS A 85 -7.29 -14.71 -5.46
N GLU A 86 -7.27 -14.28 -4.20
CA GLU A 86 -8.33 -14.59 -3.25
C GLU A 86 -9.64 -13.89 -3.61
N GLY A 87 -9.58 -12.62 -4.04
CA GLY A 87 -10.74 -11.84 -4.47
C GLY A 87 -11.15 -12.01 -5.93
N GLY A 88 -10.69 -13.07 -6.61
CA GLY A 88 -11.12 -13.42 -7.97
C GLY A 88 -10.59 -12.53 -9.09
N VAL A 89 -9.74 -11.53 -8.80
CA VAL A 89 -9.19 -10.58 -9.79
C VAL A 89 -8.21 -11.27 -10.75
N ILE A 90 -7.41 -12.21 -10.25
CA ILE A 90 -6.46 -12.98 -11.07
C ILE A 90 -6.57 -14.48 -10.79
N LYS A 91 -6.18 -15.30 -11.77
CA LYS A 91 -6.27 -16.77 -11.67
C LYS A 91 -5.16 -17.41 -10.83
N SER A 92 -4.04 -16.73 -10.58
CA SER A 92 -2.89 -17.32 -9.88
C SER A 92 -2.02 -16.27 -9.18
N ASP A 93 -1.65 -16.55 -7.93
CA ASP A 93 -0.71 -15.79 -7.12
C ASP A 93 0.73 -16.30 -7.20
N LYS A 94 1.02 -17.30 -8.04
CA LYS A 94 2.36 -17.88 -8.18
C LYS A 94 3.40 -16.83 -8.58
N VAL A 95 4.59 -17.00 -8.01
CA VAL A 95 5.82 -16.27 -8.37
C VAL A 95 6.76 -17.19 -9.16
N ARG A 96 7.66 -16.59 -9.93
CA ARG A 96 8.71 -17.34 -10.64
C ARG A 96 9.86 -17.64 -9.67
N HIS A 97 10.42 -18.85 -9.76
CA HIS A 97 11.62 -19.25 -9.05
C HIS A 97 12.77 -18.25 -9.32
N PRO A 98 13.61 -17.88 -8.32
CA PRO A 98 13.77 -18.50 -7.00
C PRO A 98 12.83 -18.01 -5.89
N LEU A 99 11.87 -17.13 -6.20
CA LEU A 99 10.93 -16.66 -5.19
C LEU A 99 9.97 -17.78 -4.78
N GLU A 100 9.74 -17.91 -3.48
CA GLU A 100 8.81 -18.88 -2.91
C GLU A 100 7.46 -18.25 -2.56
N PRO A 101 6.36 -19.03 -2.56
CA PRO A 101 5.07 -18.59 -2.05
C PRO A 101 5.15 -18.04 -0.62
N LEU A 102 4.12 -17.29 -0.21
CA LEU A 102 4.02 -16.85 1.18
C LEU A 102 3.90 -18.06 2.12
N PRO A 103 4.58 -18.04 3.28
CA PRO A 103 4.30 -18.98 4.35
C PRO A 103 2.82 -18.97 4.73
N THR A 104 2.27 -20.13 5.09
CA THR A 104 0.84 -20.29 5.39
C THR A 104 0.33 -19.31 6.43
N ALA A 105 1.09 -19.07 7.50
CA ALA A 105 0.72 -18.13 8.56
C ALA A 105 0.67 -16.69 8.04
N THR A 106 1.68 -16.24 7.29
CA THR A 106 1.73 -14.90 6.70
C THR A 106 0.57 -14.69 5.71
N ARG A 107 0.28 -15.70 4.88
CA ARG A 107 -0.88 -15.66 3.96
C ARG A 107 -2.20 -15.52 4.73
N ALA A 108 -2.39 -16.28 5.81
CA ALA A 108 -3.61 -16.21 6.61
C ALA A 108 -3.81 -14.83 7.25
N THR A 109 -2.75 -14.25 7.82
CA THR A 109 -2.78 -12.89 8.38
C THR A 109 -3.10 -11.84 7.33
N LEU A 110 -2.44 -11.88 6.17
CA LEU A 110 -2.69 -10.96 5.06
C LEU A 110 -4.17 -10.98 4.63
N LEU A 111 -4.72 -12.17 4.40
CA LEU A 111 -6.10 -12.30 3.94
C LEU A 111 -7.12 -11.92 5.02
N LYS A 112 -6.81 -12.15 6.30
CA LYS A 112 -7.63 -11.67 7.41
C LYS A 112 -7.69 -10.14 7.39
N MET A 113 -6.55 -9.47 7.36
CA MET A 113 -6.48 -8.00 7.36
C MET A 113 -7.14 -7.40 6.13
N ALA A 114 -6.93 -7.99 4.94
CA ALA A 114 -7.56 -7.54 3.71
C ALA A 114 -9.10 -7.56 3.78
N ARG A 115 -9.69 -8.55 4.46
CA ARG A 115 -11.14 -8.62 4.71
C ARG A 115 -11.60 -7.63 5.77
N GLU A 116 -10.89 -7.53 6.89
CA GLU A 116 -11.23 -6.59 7.99
C GLU A 116 -11.16 -5.13 7.55
N MET A 117 -10.25 -4.80 6.63
CA MET A 117 -10.09 -3.46 6.05
C MET A 117 -11.01 -3.20 4.85
N ASP A 118 -11.83 -4.18 4.45
CA ASP A 118 -12.71 -4.12 3.27
C ASP A 118 -11.99 -3.63 2.00
N LEU A 119 -10.79 -4.17 1.73
CA LEU A 119 -10.05 -3.79 0.51
C LEU A 119 -10.87 -4.14 -0.73
N LEU A 120 -10.96 -3.23 -1.70
CA LEU A 120 -11.68 -3.50 -2.95
C LEU A 120 -11.21 -4.82 -3.60
N ALA A 121 -9.89 -5.07 -3.59
CA ALA A 121 -9.27 -6.22 -4.22
C ALA A 121 -9.70 -7.59 -3.68
N ILE A 122 -10.23 -7.68 -2.44
CA ILE A 122 -10.67 -8.97 -1.85
C ILE A 122 -12.07 -9.41 -2.31
N ARG A 123 -12.83 -8.50 -2.95
CA ARG A 123 -14.24 -8.73 -3.31
C ARG A 123 -14.62 -8.29 -4.72
N TRP A 124 -13.65 -7.98 -5.57
CA TRP A 124 -13.92 -7.36 -6.87
C TRP A 124 -14.31 -8.37 -7.98
N GLY A 125 -13.67 -9.53 -8.01
CA GLY A 125 -13.85 -10.53 -9.07
C GLY A 125 -14.71 -11.73 -8.67
N ILE A 126 -15.43 -11.64 -7.56
CA ILE A 126 -16.32 -12.69 -7.03
C ILE A 126 -17.79 -12.38 -7.28
#